data_AF-A0A523TJ06-F1
#
_entry.id   AF-A0A523TJ06-F1
#
_cell.length_a   1.000
_cell.length_b   1.000
_cell.length_c   1.000
_cell.angle_alpha   90.00
_cell.angle_beta   90.00
_cell.angle_gamma   90.00
#
_symmetry.space_group_name_H-M   'P 1'
#
loop_
_entity.id
_entity.type
_entity.pdbx_description
1 polymer ?
#
loop_
_entity_poly.entity_id
_entity_poly.type
_entity_poly.pdbx_seq_one_letter_code
_entity_poly.pdbx_strand_id
1 'polypeptide(L)'
;MALTNEEVIFLLKTIANNLILGRSIENSIFLAMKNLQENNQNKENWIKLLNLGLGYKEILVKLADYTEDKSLARVWLLLSKLMGISSYETGEKILEIADNLETNRKLMEKRNSTLKAQRYKTLFLGSATSIFLGILAGLAPLFVTFVAIFRNITISQTTLNIMPFSLYFIAISSIYFISDIGFGKINFKTIIFTTIAYICSFFIAKGILLLVL
;
A
#
# COMPACT_ATOMS: atom_id res chain seq x y z
N MET A 1 -7.41 -17.21 13.05
CA MET A 1 -6.31 -16.42 12.44
C MET A 1 -6.20 -16.85 10.98
N ALA A 2 -6.23 -15.90 10.04
CA ALA A 2 -6.20 -16.21 8.61
C ALA A 2 -4.78 -16.53 8.16
N LEU A 3 -4.62 -17.54 7.29
CA LEU A 3 -3.33 -17.90 6.71
C LEU A 3 -2.85 -16.78 5.78
N THR A 4 -1.55 -16.51 5.80
CA THR A 4 -0.94 -15.54 4.89
C THR A 4 -0.96 -16.07 3.45
N ASN A 5 -0.93 -15.17 2.46
CA ASN A 5 -0.87 -15.57 1.05
C ASN A 5 0.34 -16.48 0.75
N GLU A 6 1.46 -16.30 1.45
CA GLU A 6 2.65 -17.14 1.31
C GLU A 6 2.40 -18.57 1.77
N GLU A 7 1.70 -18.73 2.90
CA GLU A 7 1.33 -20.04 3.43
C GLU A 7 0.31 -20.77 2.55
N VAL A 8 -0.64 -20.04 1.96
CA VAL A 8 -1.60 -20.61 1.00
C VAL A 8 -0.89 -21.08 -0.27
N ILE A 9 0.05 -20.29 -0.80
CA ILE A 9 0.87 -20.69 -1.96
C ILE A 9 1.71 -21.92 -1.61
N PHE A 10 2.33 -21.94 -0.43
CA PHE A 10 3.12 -23.07 0.04
C PHE A 10 2.30 -24.36 0.16
N LEU A 11 1.10 -24.26 0.75
CA LEU A 11 0.15 -25.37 0.85
C LEU A 11 -0.17 -25.93 -0.53
N LEU A 12 -0.54 -25.06 -1.48
CA LEU A 12 -0.93 -25.47 -2.82
C LEU A 12 0.23 -26.13 -3.58
N LYS A 13 1.43 -25.55 -3.53
CA LYS A 13 2.62 -26.15 -4.15
C LYS A 13 2.96 -27.51 -3.56
N THR A 14 2.86 -27.64 -2.23
CA THR A 14 3.14 -28.91 -1.56
C THR A 14 2.10 -29.97 -1.94
N ILE A 15 0.82 -29.61 -1.98
CA ILE A 15 -0.24 -30.53 -2.41
C ILE A 15 -0.04 -30.94 -3.87
N ALA A 16 0.17 -29.97 -4.76
CA ALA A 16 0.39 -30.20 -6.18
C ALA A 16 1.54 -31.17 -6.46
N ASN A 17 2.70 -30.91 -5.87
CA ASN A 17 3.89 -31.74 -6.07
C ASN A 17 3.68 -33.18 -5.58
N ASN A 18 3.00 -33.36 -4.44
CA ASN A 18 2.71 -34.71 -3.94
C ASN A 18 1.70 -35.46 -4.82
N LEU A 19 0.69 -34.76 -5.37
CA LEU A 19 -0.28 -35.33 -6.31
C LEU A 19 0.36 -35.73 -7.65
N ILE A 20 1.28 -34.91 -8.17
CA ILE A 20 2.09 -35.20 -9.37
C ILE A 20 2.94 -36.45 -9.16
N LEU A 21 3.49 -36.63 -7.96
CA LEU A 21 4.24 -37.83 -7.57
C LEU A 21 3.35 -39.07 -7.32
N GLY A 22 2.03 -38.97 -7.56
CA GLY A 22 1.09 -40.08 -7.42
C GLY A 22 0.69 -40.40 -5.98
N ARG A 23 0.94 -39.49 -5.02
CA ARG A 23 0.48 -39.66 -3.64
C ARG A 23 -1.00 -39.36 -3.53
N SER A 24 -1.66 -39.99 -2.56
CA SER A 24 -3.06 -39.68 -2.28
C SER A 24 -3.20 -38.23 -1.80
N ILE A 25 -4.38 -37.65 -2.04
CA ILE A 25 -4.70 -36.27 -1.65
C ILE A 25 -4.67 -36.09 -0.14
N GLU A 26 -5.09 -37.10 0.63
CA GLU A 26 -5.06 -37.09 2.09
C GLU A 26 -3.62 -36.97 2.60
N ASN A 27 -2.72 -37.79 2.06
CA ASN A 27 -1.29 -37.72 2.37
C ASN A 27 -0.67 -36.39 1.91
N SER A 28 -1.09 -35.89 0.76
CA SER A 28 -0.60 -34.61 0.21
C SER A 28 -0.99 -33.43 1.10
N ILE A 29 -2.24 -33.39 1.57
CA ILE A 29 -2.73 -32.36 2.51
C ILE A 29 -2.05 -32.54 3.87
N PHE A 30 -1.93 -33.77 4.37
CA PHE A 30 -1.26 -34.04 5.65
C PHE A 30 0.18 -33.50 5.66
N LEU A 31 0.95 -33.78 4.61
CA LEU A 31 2.33 -33.29 4.48
C LEU A 31 2.39 -31.76 4.37
N ALA A 32 1.49 -31.17 3.58
CA ALA A 32 1.41 -29.72 3.43
C ALA A 32 1.08 -29.03 4.77
N MET A 33 0.14 -29.59 5.53
CA MET A 33 -0.24 -29.09 6.85
C MET A 33 0.87 -29.28 7.89
N LYS A 34 1.54 -30.43 7.90
CA LYS A 34 2.63 -30.72 8.83
C LYS A 34 3.76 -29.69 8.71
N ASN A 35 4.09 -29.30 7.49
CA ASN A 35 5.20 -28.39 7.18
C ASN A 35 4.88 -26.90 7.32
N LEU A 36 3.63 -26.52 7.63
CA LEU A 36 3.31 -25.13 7.99
C LEU A 36 4.00 -24.74 9.30
N GLN A 37 4.71 -23.60 9.27
CA GLN A 37 5.50 -23.09 10.40
C GLN A 37 4.61 -22.58 11.55
N GLU A 38 3.43 -22.02 11.26
CA GLU A 38 2.53 -21.55 12.32
C GLU A 38 1.83 -22.71 13.03
N ASN A 39 1.92 -22.70 14.36
CA ASN A 39 1.17 -23.59 15.25
C ASN A 39 -0.28 -23.08 15.38
N ASN A 40 -1.02 -23.10 14.28
CA ASN A 40 -2.43 -22.71 14.27
C ASN A 40 -3.25 -23.80 14.98
N GLN A 41 -4.10 -23.43 15.93
CA GLN A 41 -5.01 -24.35 16.63
C GLN A 41 -5.94 -25.12 15.65
N ASN A 42 -6.14 -24.57 14.45
CA ASN A 42 -6.85 -25.21 13.33
C ASN A 42 -6.06 -26.38 12.70
N LYS A 43 -4.72 -26.40 12.78
CA LYS A 43 -3.85 -27.44 12.22
C LYS A 43 -4.15 -28.82 12.82
N GLU A 44 -4.33 -28.89 14.14
CA GLU A 44 -4.68 -30.15 14.80
C GLU A 44 -6.07 -30.66 14.39
N ASN A 45 -7.04 -29.75 14.26
CA ASN A 45 -8.40 -30.10 13.85
C ASN A 45 -8.42 -30.57 12.38
N TRP A 46 -7.67 -29.92 11.51
CA TRP A 46 -7.52 -30.35 10.11
C TRP A 46 -6.82 -31.70 9.98
N ILE A 47 -5.76 -31.95 10.77
CA ILE A 47 -5.08 -33.26 10.79
C ILE A 47 -6.02 -34.35 11.33
N LYS A 48 -6.83 -34.06 12.36
CA LYS A 48 -7.83 -35.01 12.87
C LYS A 48 -8.85 -35.38 11.79
N LEU A 49 -9.30 -34.43 10.98
CA LEU A 49 -10.25 -34.68 9.89
C LEU A 49 -9.69 -35.63 8.82
N LEU A 50 -8.38 -35.58 8.56
CA LEU A 50 -7.69 -36.47 7.62
C LEU A 50 -7.62 -37.93 8.12
N ASN A 51 -7.66 -38.15 9.43
CA ASN A 51 -7.57 -39.47 10.05
C ASN A 51 -8.93 -40.19 10.20
N LEU A 52 -10.03 -39.57 9.77
CA LEU A 52 -11.38 -40.13 9.93
C LEU A 52 -11.77 -41.19 8.89
N GLY A 53 -10.89 -41.53 7.94
CA GLY A 53 -11.18 -42.50 6.88
C GLY A 53 -12.26 -42.05 5.90
N LEU A 54 -12.55 -40.75 5.85
CA LEU A 54 -13.53 -40.15 4.94
C LEU A 54 -12.99 -40.09 3.52
N GLY A 55 -13.88 -40.08 2.52
CA GLY A 55 -13.48 -39.85 1.14
C GLY A 55 -12.93 -38.44 0.92
N TYR A 56 -11.97 -38.28 -0.01
CA TYR A 56 -11.32 -36.99 -0.27
C TYR A 56 -12.25 -35.80 -0.50
N LYS A 57 -13.42 -36.01 -1.15
CA LYS A 57 -14.41 -34.94 -1.35
C LYS A 57 -14.99 -34.45 -0.03
N GLU A 58 -15.34 -35.36 0.86
CA GLU A 58 -15.90 -35.04 2.17
C GLU A 58 -14.86 -34.36 3.06
N ILE A 59 -13.61 -34.81 3.00
CA ILE A 59 -12.49 -34.16 3.69
C ILE A 59 -12.35 -32.70 3.24
N LEU A 60 -12.31 -32.45 1.94
CA LEU A 60 -12.12 -31.10 1.39
C LEU A 60 -13.32 -30.18 1.67
N VAL A 61 -14.54 -30.70 1.64
CA VAL A 61 -15.75 -29.93 2.02
C VAL A 61 -15.71 -29.59 3.52
N LYS A 62 -15.42 -30.56 4.39
CA LYS A 62 -15.28 -30.29 5.83
C LYS A 62 -14.15 -29.29 6.10
N LEU A 63 -12.99 -29.43 5.45
CA LEU A 63 -11.90 -28.46 5.57
C LEU A 63 -12.34 -27.04 5.18
N ALA A 64 -13.17 -26.89 4.14
CA ALA A 64 -13.75 -25.60 3.78
C ALA A 64 -14.66 -25.05 4.88
N ASP A 65 -15.54 -25.88 5.46
CA ASP A 65 -16.49 -25.47 6.51
C ASP A 65 -15.78 -25.07 7.82
N TYR A 66 -14.66 -25.74 8.15
CA TYR A 66 -13.85 -25.46 9.33
C TYR A 66 -12.81 -24.34 9.12
N THR A 67 -12.72 -23.76 7.92
CA THR A 67 -11.78 -22.68 7.62
C THR A 67 -12.47 -21.32 7.74
N GLU A 68 -12.07 -20.51 8.73
CA GLU A 68 -12.59 -19.14 8.90
C GLU A 68 -12.27 -18.23 7.70
N ASP A 69 -11.12 -18.43 7.05
CA ASP A 69 -10.70 -17.67 5.88
C ASP A 69 -11.47 -18.10 4.63
N LYS A 70 -12.37 -17.23 4.19
CA LYS A 70 -13.19 -17.42 2.97
C LYS A 70 -12.36 -17.69 1.72
N SER A 71 -11.15 -17.15 1.62
CA SER A 71 -10.28 -17.32 0.46
C SER A 71 -9.74 -18.74 0.41
N LEU A 72 -9.24 -19.23 1.54
CA LEU A 72 -8.75 -20.60 1.66
C LEU A 72 -9.89 -21.64 1.61
N ALA A 73 -11.05 -21.34 2.18
CA ALA A 73 -12.23 -22.20 2.05
C ALA A 73 -12.61 -22.42 0.57
N ARG A 74 -12.55 -21.36 -0.26
CA ARG A 74 -12.76 -21.49 -1.72
C ARG A 74 -11.71 -22.35 -2.39
N VAL A 75 -10.46 -22.29 -1.95
CA VAL A 75 -9.38 -23.14 -2.45
C VAL A 75 -9.68 -24.61 -2.16
N TRP A 76 -10.11 -24.97 -0.95
CA TRP A 76 -10.52 -26.34 -0.62
C TRP A 76 -11.69 -26.84 -1.49
N LEU A 77 -12.69 -25.99 -1.72
CA LEU A 77 -13.81 -26.30 -2.60
C LEU A 77 -13.42 -26.42 -4.08
N LEU A 78 -12.40 -25.68 -4.50
CA LEU A 78 -11.88 -25.78 -5.86
C LEU A 78 -11.08 -27.08 -6.05
N LEU A 79 -10.27 -27.44 -5.06
CA LEU A 79 -9.57 -28.73 -5.01
C LEU A 79 -10.55 -29.91 -5.09
N SER A 80 -11.66 -29.87 -4.36
CA SER A 80 -12.65 -30.96 -4.36
C SER A 80 -13.28 -31.20 -5.74
N LYS A 81 -13.42 -30.14 -6.54
CA LYS A 81 -13.90 -30.21 -7.92
C LYS A 81 -12.84 -30.74 -8.88
N LEU A 82 -11.58 -30.30 -8.72
CA LEU A 82 -10.49 -30.70 -9.61
C LEU A 82 -10.10 -32.18 -9.46
N MET A 83 -10.16 -32.71 -8.24
CA MET A 83 -9.84 -34.11 -7.93
C MET A 83 -10.71 -35.15 -8.66
N GLY A 84 -11.78 -34.73 -9.35
CA GLY A 84 -12.62 -35.61 -10.17
C GLY A 84 -12.00 -36.04 -11.51
N ILE A 85 -10.81 -35.55 -11.86
CA ILE A 85 -10.15 -35.83 -13.14
C ILE A 85 -9.12 -36.97 -12.98
N SER A 86 -7.89 -36.63 -12.58
CA SER A 86 -6.81 -37.55 -12.24
C SER A 86 -5.87 -36.86 -11.25
N SER A 87 -5.13 -37.63 -10.43
CA SER A 87 -4.20 -37.06 -9.44
C SER A 87 -3.14 -36.19 -10.11
N TYR A 88 -2.56 -36.67 -11.21
CA TYR A 88 -1.53 -35.95 -11.96
C TYR A 88 -2.04 -34.63 -12.56
N GLU A 89 -3.14 -34.65 -13.32
CA GLU A 89 -3.70 -33.43 -13.92
C GLU A 89 -4.21 -32.45 -12.88
N THR A 90 -4.72 -32.95 -11.76
CA THR A 90 -5.11 -32.10 -10.62
C THR A 90 -3.89 -31.40 -10.04
N GLY A 91 -2.80 -32.14 -9.83
CA GLY A 91 -1.55 -31.58 -9.35
C GLY A 91 -0.99 -30.49 -10.26
N GLU A 92 -0.93 -30.73 -11.58
CA GLU A 92 -0.50 -29.72 -12.57
C GLU A 92 -1.36 -28.45 -12.52
N LYS A 93 -2.70 -28.58 -12.49
CA LYS A 93 -3.61 -27.41 -12.40
C LYS A 93 -3.45 -26.65 -11.09
N ILE A 94 -3.23 -27.34 -9.98
CA ILE A 94 -3.01 -26.68 -8.68
C ILE A 94 -1.68 -25.93 -8.69
N LEU A 95 -0.64 -26.51 -9.29
CA LEU A 95 0.66 -25.87 -9.43
C LEU A 95 0.55 -24.58 -10.23
N GLU A 96 -0.15 -24.61 -11.37
CA GLU A 96 -0.41 -23.43 -12.20
C GLU A 96 -1.14 -22.33 -11.40
N ILE A 97 -2.15 -22.69 -10.61
CA ILE A 97 -2.86 -21.74 -9.74
C ILE A 97 -1.91 -21.14 -8.71
N ALA A 98 -1.06 -21.95 -8.08
CA ALA A 98 -0.11 -21.50 -7.08
C ALA A 98 0.94 -20.54 -7.67
N ASP A 99 1.44 -20.82 -8.87
CA ASP A 99 2.40 -19.96 -9.57
C ASP A 99 1.77 -18.64 -10.02
N ASN A 100 0.51 -18.67 -10.46
CA ASN A 100 -0.25 -17.47 -10.77
C ASN A 100 -0.47 -16.59 -9.53
N LEU A 101 -0.80 -17.20 -8.38
CA LEU A 101 -0.92 -16.48 -7.10
C LEU A 101 0.40 -15.87 -6.66
N GLU A 102 1.51 -16.60 -6.79
CA GLU A 102 2.84 -16.09 -6.46
C GLU A 102 3.24 -14.92 -7.35
N THR A 103 2.98 -15.02 -8.65
CA THR A 103 3.26 -13.96 -9.63
C THR A 103 2.45 -12.72 -9.32
N ASN A 104 1.15 -12.88 -9.06
CA ASN A 104 0.27 -11.77 -8.67
C ASN A 104 0.73 -11.10 -7.36
N ARG A 105 1.16 -11.89 -6.36
CA ARG A 105 1.72 -11.35 -5.13
C ARG A 105 2.96 -10.49 -5.39
N LYS A 106 3.93 -11.01 -6.14
CA LYS A 106 5.16 -10.28 -6.51
C LYS A 106 4.83 -8.99 -7.27
N LEU A 107 3.85 -9.04 -8.18
CA LEU A 107 3.37 -7.85 -8.91
C LEU A 107 2.71 -6.84 -7.97
N MET A 108 1.90 -7.28 -7.01
CA MET A 108 1.28 -6.41 -6.01
C MET A 108 2.32 -5.76 -5.09
N GLU A 109 3.32 -6.50 -4.64
CA GLU A 109 4.44 -5.97 -3.85
C GLU A 109 5.22 -4.92 -4.62
N LYS A 110 5.55 -5.20 -5.89
CA LYS A 110 6.21 -4.24 -6.78
C LYS A 110 5.35 -2.98 -6.95
N ARG A 111 4.05 -3.13 -7.23
CA ARG A 111 3.11 -2.01 -7.33
C ARG A 111 3.05 -1.20 -6.03
N ASN A 112 2.98 -1.85 -4.88
CA ASN A 112 2.96 -1.18 -3.58
C ASN A 112 4.26 -0.41 -3.31
N SER A 113 5.40 -0.98 -3.67
CA SER A 113 6.71 -0.30 -3.58
C SER A 113 6.78 0.92 -4.49
N THR A 114 6.35 0.80 -5.76
CA THR A 114 6.28 1.93 -6.70
C THR A 114 5.33 3.01 -6.22
N LEU A 115 4.16 2.65 -5.69
CA LEU A 115 3.21 3.61 -5.11
C LEU A 115 3.82 4.31 -3.89
N LYS A 116 4.52 3.60 -2.99
CA LYS A 116 5.23 4.22 -1.85
C LYS A 116 6.29 5.23 -2.34
N ALA A 117 7.08 4.86 -3.35
CA ALA A 117 8.09 5.76 -3.93
C ALA A 117 7.46 7.00 -4.57
N GLN A 118 6.37 6.85 -5.33
CA GLN A 118 5.63 7.98 -5.91
C GLN A 118 5.06 8.89 -4.82
N ARG A 119 4.48 8.32 -3.77
CA ARG A 119 3.98 9.09 -2.62
C ARG A 119 5.08 9.92 -1.95
N TYR A 120 6.26 9.33 -1.76
CA TYR A 120 7.41 10.05 -1.22
C TYR A 120 7.84 11.20 -2.14
N LYS A 121 7.96 10.95 -3.45
CA LYS A 121 8.31 11.97 -4.44
C LYS A 121 7.33 13.16 -4.41
N THR A 122 6.03 12.89 -4.34
CA THR A 122 5.01 13.94 -4.27
C THR A 122 5.07 14.72 -2.96
N LEU A 123 5.26 14.05 -1.82
CA LEU A 123 5.43 14.72 -0.53
C LEU A 123 6.67 15.61 -0.49
N PHE A 124 7.79 15.11 -1.02
CA PHE A 124 9.03 15.87 -1.11
C PHE A 124 8.86 17.11 -1.99
N LEU A 125 8.30 16.96 -3.20
CA LEU A 125 8.10 18.06 -4.12
C LEU A 125 7.12 19.10 -3.56
N GLY A 126 6.03 18.67 -2.92
CA GLY A 126 5.08 19.56 -2.25
C GLY A 126 5.73 20.34 -1.11
N SER A 127 6.57 19.69 -0.30
CA SER A 127 7.29 20.35 0.79
C SER A 127 8.31 21.37 0.26
N ALA A 128 9.08 21.01 -0.76
CA ALA A 128 10.05 21.91 -1.40
C ALA A 128 9.37 23.14 -2.00
N THR A 129 8.25 22.95 -2.69
CA THR A 129 7.45 24.04 -3.28
C THR A 129 6.88 24.96 -2.21
N SER A 130 6.38 24.39 -1.10
CA SER A 130 5.87 25.17 0.04
C SER A 130 6.96 26.03 0.68
N ILE A 131 8.15 25.46 0.89
CA ILE A 131 9.31 26.19 1.43
C ILE A 131 9.69 27.34 0.49
N PHE A 132 9.82 27.05 -0.82
CA PHE A 132 10.17 28.04 -1.83
C PHE A 132 9.16 29.20 -1.90
N LEU A 133 7.87 28.89 -1.89
CA LEU A 133 6.80 29.90 -1.88
C LEU A 133 6.80 30.72 -0.58
N GLY A 134 7.08 30.10 0.57
CA GLY A 134 7.20 30.83 1.84
C GLY A 134 8.39 31.79 1.87
N ILE A 135 9.54 31.38 1.31
CA ILE A 135 10.70 32.27 1.12
C ILE A 135 10.36 33.42 0.18
N LEU A 136 9.76 33.12 -0.99
CA LEU A 136 9.34 34.16 -1.94
C LEU A 136 8.35 35.15 -1.31
N ALA A 137 7.38 34.67 -0.55
CA ALA A 137 6.40 35.52 0.13
C ALA A 137 7.05 36.41 1.20
N GLY A 138 8.06 35.90 1.92
CA GLY A 138 8.83 36.67 2.90
C GLY A 138 9.74 37.73 2.24
N LEU A 139 10.27 37.44 1.05
CA LEU A 139 11.15 38.35 0.30
C LEU A 139 10.40 39.29 -0.65
N ALA A 140 9.16 38.99 -1.02
CA ALA A 140 8.35 39.78 -1.94
C ALA A 140 8.30 41.29 -1.59
N PRO A 141 8.17 41.71 -0.31
CA PRO A 141 8.22 43.11 0.06
C PRO A 141 9.52 43.83 -0.36
N LEU A 142 10.68 43.15 -0.38
CA LEU A 142 11.94 43.76 -0.83
C LEU A 142 11.92 44.03 -2.33
N PHE A 143 11.50 43.07 -3.14
CA PHE A 143 11.41 43.24 -4.59
C PHE A 143 10.42 44.36 -4.95
N VAL A 144 9.29 44.41 -4.26
CA VAL A 144 8.26 45.43 -4.45
C VAL A 144 8.77 46.81 -4.03
N THR A 145 9.47 46.91 -2.89
CA THR A 145 10.06 48.18 -2.42
C THR A 145 11.22 48.64 -3.31
N PHE A 146 12.07 47.72 -3.77
CA PHE A 146 13.15 48.01 -4.71
C PHE A 146 12.60 48.56 -6.04
N VAL A 147 11.58 47.91 -6.60
CA VAL A 147 10.91 48.39 -7.83
C VAL A 147 10.21 49.73 -7.59
N ALA A 148 9.59 49.94 -6.43
CA ALA A 148 8.97 51.21 -6.05
C ALA A 148 9.96 52.37 -6.00
N ILE A 149 11.15 52.15 -5.42
CA ILE A 149 12.24 53.13 -5.37
C ILE A 149 12.74 53.44 -6.78
N PHE A 150 13.02 52.42 -7.59
CA PHE A 150 13.54 52.61 -8.95
C PHE A 150 12.54 53.25 -9.93
N ARG A 151 11.24 53.00 -9.74
CA ARG A 151 10.17 53.54 -10.61
C ARG A 151 9.46 54.77 -10.03
N ASN A 152 9.83 55.19 -8.82
CA ASN A 152 9.22 56.29 -8.09
C ASN A 152 7.69 56.12 -7.92
N ILE A 153 7.25 54.88 -7.65
CA ILE A 153 5.84 54.50 -7.48
C ILE A 153 5.55 54.31 -5.99
N THR A 154 4.53 54.96 -5.46
CA THR A 154 4.05 54.70 -4.09
C THR A 154 3.15 53.46 -4.05
N ILE A 155 3.59 52.43 -3.33
CA ILE A 155 2.84 51.19 -3.13
C ILE A 155 2.15 51.26 -1.77
N SER A 156 0.85 50.91 -1.73
CA SER A 156 0.10 50.98 -0.48
C SER A 156 0.59 49.94 0.52
N GLN A 157 0.63 50.31 1.81
CA GLN A 157 0.97 49.39 2.91
C GLN A 157 0.04 48.17 2.93
N THR A 158 -1.21 48.36 2.51
CA THR A 158 -2.22 47.31 2.37
C THR A 158 -1.82 46.26 1.34
N THR A 159 -1.24 46.67 0.21
CA THR A 159 -0.75 45.76 -0.85
C THR A 159 0.42 44.92 -0.36
N LEU A 160 1.37 45.52 0.37
CA LEU A 160 2.51 44.83 0.96
C LEU A 160 2.09 43.79 2.01
N ASN A 161 1.02 44.06 2.76
CA ASN A 161 0.50 43.14 3.77
C ASN A 161 -0.35 42.01 3.18
N ILE A 162 -1.06 42.22 2.08
CA ILE A 162 -1.94 41.20 1.45
C ILE A 162 -1.16 40.23 0.56
N MET A 163 -0.08 40.68 -0.08
CA MET A 163 0.69 39.87 -1.03
C MET A 163 1.18 38.52 -0.45
N PRO A 164 1.74 38.45 0.76
CA PRO A 164 2.10 37.16 1.37
C PRO A 164 0.90 36.23 1.57
N PHE A 165 -0.26 36.75 1.97
CA PHE A 165 -1.49 35.95 2.15
C PHE A 165 -2.02 35.38 0.83
N SER A 166 -1.96 36.14 -0.27
CA SER A 166 -2.36 35.63 -1.58
C SER A 166 -1.45 34.50 -2.08
N LEU A 167 -0.13 34.61 -1.85
CA LEU A 167 0.83 33.56 -2.19
C LEU A 167 0.64 32.31 -1.32
N TYR A 168 0.25 32.48 -0.06
CA TYR A 168 -0.13 31.37 0.83
C TYR A 168 -1.38 30.63 0.33
N PHE A 169 -2.43 31.35 -0.07
CA PHE A 169 -3.64 30.74 -0.60
C PHE A 169 -3.38 29.94 -1.89
N ILE A 170 -2.51 30.44 -2.76
CA ILE A 170 -2.08 29.73 -3.98
C ILE A 170 -1.26 28.48 -3.61
N ALA A 171 -0.39 28.56 -2.59
CA ALA A 171 0.38 27.42 -2.09
C ALA A 171 -0.53 26.30 -1.52
N ILE A 172 -1.53 26.65 -0.69
CA ILE A 172 -2.48 25.65 -0.16
C ILE A 172 -3.31 25.05 -1.29
N SER A 173 -3.80 25.89 -2.23
CA SER A 173 -4.64 25.42 -3.33
C SER A 173 -3.87 24.47 -4.25
N SER A 174 -2.62 24.78 -4.57
CA SER A 174 -1.77 23.88 -5.38
C SER A 174 -1.46 22.57 -4.66
N ILE A 175 -1.19 22.60 -3.35
CA ILE A 175 -1.00 21.39 -2.54
C ILE A 175 -2.29 20.56 -2.47
N TYR A 176 -3.44 21.21 -2.33
CA TYR A 176 -4.75 20.56 -2.35
C TYR A 176 -4.97 19.81 -3.66
N PHE A 177 -4.79 20.47 -4.82
CA PHE A 177 -4.92 19.85 -6.13
C PHE A 177 -3.93 18.69 -6.37
N ILE A 178 -2.66 18.86 -5.96
CA ILE A 178 -1.64 17.81 -6.10
C ILE A 178 -1.96 16.60 -5.21
N SER A 179 -2.50 16.84 -4.00
CA SER A 179 -2.86 15.78 -3.08
C SER A 179 -4.08 14.98 -3.54
N ASP A 180 -5.06 15.63 -4.18
CA ASP A 180 -6.27 14.98 -4.70
C ASP A 180 -5.95 14.06 -5.88
N ILE A 181 -5.14 14.55 -6.84
CA ILE A 181 -4.74 13.80 -8.04
C ILE A 181 -3.79 12.63 -7.70
N GLY A 182 -2.93 12.77 -6.70
CA GLY A 182 -1.89 11.79 -6.36
C GLY A 182 -2.29 10.70 -5.34
N PHE A 183 -3.31 10.96 -4.50
CA PHE A 183 -3.61 10.09 -3.35
C PHE A 183 -5.05 9.57 -3.30
N GLY A 184 -5.97 10.09 -4.10
CA GLY A 184 -7.39 9.68 -4.12
C GLY A 184 -8.17 10.01 -2.82
N LYS A 185 -7.49 10.53 -1.79
CA LYS A 185 -8.05 11.10 -0.57
C LYS A 185 -7.11 12.18 -0.03
N ILE A 186 -7.68 13.29 0.42
CA ILE A 186 -6.99 14.39 1.09
C ILE A 186 -6.33 13.87 2.38
N ASN A 187 -5.00 13.85 2.43
CA ASN A 187 -4.29 13.53 3.66
C ASN A 187 -4.09 14.81 4.49
N PHE A 188 -5.01 15.06 5.43
CA PHE A 188 -5.03 16.24 6.29
C PHE A 188 -3.67 16.52 6.97
N LYS A 189 -2.93 15.46 7.32
CA LYS A 189 -1.57 15.57 7.90
C LYS A 189 -0.57 16.26 6.96
N THR A 190 -0.67 16.01 5.65
CA THR A 190 0.21 16.62 4.64
C THR A 190 -0.08 18.12 4.49
N ILE A 191 -1.34 18.52 4.55
CA ILE A 191 -1.75 19.93 4.49
C ILE A 191 -1.25 20.69 5.73
N ILE A 192 -1.37 20.11 6.92
CA ILE A 192 -0.84 20.70 8.16
C ILE A 192 0.68 20.87 8.08
N PHE A 193 1.40 19.82 7.68
CA PHE A 193 2.86 19.86 7.62
C PHE A 193 3.38 20.92 6.64
N THR A 194 2.78 20.99 5.44
CA THR A 194 3.16 21.98 4.42
C THR A 194 2.82 23.41 4.84
N THR A 195 1.70 23.61 5.55
CA THR A 195 1.31 24.88 6.17
C THR A 195 2.34 25.34 7.20
N ILE A 196 2.75 24.46 8.11
CA ILE A 196 3.77 24.77 9.12
C ILE A 196 5.09 25.13 8.42
N ALA A 197 5.50 24.35 7.41
CA ALA A 197 6.74 24.62 6.67
C ALA A 197 6.72 25.99 5.97
N TYR A 198 5.59 26.38 5.37
CA TYR A 198 5.41 27.69 4.77
C TYR A 198 5.51 28.82 5.80
N ILE A 199 4.82 28.68 6.93
CA ILE A 199 4.81 29.69 7.99
C ILE A 199 6.21 29.86 8.56
N CYS A 200 6.91 28.76 8.87
CA CYS A 200 8.28 28.80 9.37
C CYS A 200 9.23 29.46 8.37
N SER A 201 9.18 29.10 7.08
CA SER A 201 10.06 29.69 6.08
C SER A 201 9.77 31.17 5.83
N PHE A 202 8.49 31.58 5.89
CA PHE A 202 8.10 32.99 5.84
C PHE A 202 8.68 33.80 7.00
N PHE A 203 8.54 33.32 8.24
CA PHE A 203 9.08 34.02 9.41
C PHE A 203 10.61 34.06 9.43
N ILE A 204 11.28 32.99 8.97
CA ILE A 204 12.73 32.97 8.81
C ILE A 204 13.17 34.02 7.78
N ALA A 205 12.55 34.05 6.60
CA ALA A 205 12.87 35.03 5.56
C ALA A 205 12.62 36.47 6.04
N LYS A 206 11.51 36.72 6.75
CA LYS A 206 11.19 38.02 7.34
C LYS A 206 12.16 38.41 8.47
N GLY A 207 12.61 37.45 9.28
CA GLY A 207 13.58 37.68 10.34
C GLY A 207 14.97 38.03 9.78
N ILE A 208 15.40 37.36 8.71
CA ILE A 208 16.63 37.72 7.97
C ILE A 208 16.50 39.14 7.41
N LEU A 209 15.34 39.49 6.86
CA LEU A 209 15.07 40.82 6.32
C LEU A 209 15.14 41.92 7.38
N LEU A 210 14.66 41.66 8.61
CA LEU A 210 14.77 42.58 9.75
C LEU A 210 16.21 42.73 10.29
N LEU A 211 17.10 41.80 9.98
CA LEU A 211 18.52 41.85 10.38
C LEU A 211 19.41 42.57 9.35
N VAL A 212 18.95 42.70 8.11
CA VAL A 212 19.70 43.28 6.98
C VAL A 212 19.33 44.76 6.73
N LEU A 213 18.16 45.20 7.20
CA LEU A 213 17.69 46.59 7.20
C LEU A 213 18.04 47.29 8.51
#